data_AF-A0A2D8TR25-F1
#
_entry.id   AF-A0A2D8TR25-F1
#
_cell.length_a   1.000
_cell.length_b   1.000
_cell.length_c   1.000
_cell.angle_alpha   90.00
_cell.angle_beta   90.00
_cell.angle_gamma   90.00
#
_symmetry.space_group_name_H-M   'P 1'
#
loop_
_entity.id
_entity.type
_entity.pdbx_description
1 polymer ?
#
loop_
_entity_poly.entity_id
_entity_poly.type
_entity_poly.pdbx_seq_one_letter_code
_entity_poly.pdbx_strand_id
1 'polypeptide(L)'
;MPAFDGHNDVLSRLHAMHPDDPAAAFIKGYDAAIDLEKARSGGFAGGFFAIYVPPMEVDTEARRAAMEQSGYDLPLPPELDRGHAETVTLEQAAIL
;
A
#
# COMPACT_ATOMS: atom_id res chain seq x y z
N MET A 1 -2.29 -0.21 24.50
CA MET A 1 -2.12 1.26 24.35
C MET A 1 -2.55 1.61 22.94
N PRO A 2 -3.45 2.58 22.73
CA PRO A 2 -3.85 2.97 21.38
C PRO A 2 -2.65 3.52 20.59
N ALA A 3 -2.41 3.00 19.39
CA ALA A 3 -1.33 3.45 18.50
C ALA A 3 -1.93 4.25 17.34
N PHE A 4 -1.33 5.40 17.04
CA PHE A 4 -1.61 6.14 15.82
C PHE A 4 -0.45 5.94 14.85
N ASP A 5 -0.73 5.36 13.69
CA ASP A 5 0.28 4.99 12.72
C ASP A 5 0.64 6.16 11.79
N GLY A 6 1.93 6.36 11.57
CA GLY A 6 2.44 7.44 10.73
C GLY A 6 2.34 7.15 9.23
N HIS A 7 2.29 5.87 8.84
CA HIS A 7 2.27 5.45 7.44
C HIS A 7 1.95 3.96 7.29
N ASN A 8 0.97 3.65 6.43
CA ASN A 8 0.71 2.30 5.96
C ASN A 8 0.24 2.28 4.50
N ASP A 9 0.32 1.09 3.91
CA ASP A 9 -0.02 0.78 2.52
C ASP A 9 -1.38 0.07 2.37
N VAL A 10 -2.35 0.34 3.26
CA VAL A 10 -3.67 -0.35 3.19
C VAL A 10 -4.39 -0.08 1.87
N LEU A 11 -4.40 1.17 1.39
CA LEU A 11 -5.10 1.53 0.15
C LEU A 11 -4.50 0.86 -1.08
N SER A 12 -3.18 0.85 -1.21
CA SER A 12 -2.51 0.18 -2.34
C SER A 12 -2.70 -1.34 -2.30
N ARG A 13 -2.73 -1.95 -1.10
CA ARG A 13 -3.06 -3.37 -0.92
C ARG A 13 -4.50 -3.70 -1.31
N LEU A 14 -5.47 -2.87 -0.91
CA LEU A 14 -6.88 -3.06 -1.26
C LEU A 14 -7.13 -2.85 -2.76
N HIS A 15 -6.56 -1.80 -3.34
CA HIS A 15 -6.60 -1.53 -4.78
C HIS A 15 -6.04 -2.69 -5.61
N ALA A 16 -4.91 -3.25 -5.20
CA ALA A 16 -4.26 -4.35 -5.92
C ALA A 16 -4.97 -5.70 -5.78
N MET A 17 -5.53 -6.02 -4.60
CA MET A 17 -6.04 -7.37 -4.30
C MET A 17 -7.57 -7.47 -4.30
N HIS A 18 -8.26 -6.36 -4.06
CA HIS A 18 -9.72 -6.31 -3.92
C HIS A 18 -10.33 -5.10 -4.65
N PRO A 19 -10.06 -4.89 -5.96
CA PRO A 19 -10.52 -3.71 -6.69
C PRO A 19 -12.04 -3.60 -6.80
N ASP A 20 -12.76 -4.73 -6.74
CA ASP A 20 -14.22 -4.75 -6.91
C ASP A 20 -15.00 -4.29 -5.66
N ASP A 21 -14.49 -4.60 -4.46
CA ASP A 21 -15.13 -4.24 -3.18
C ASP A 21 -14.08 -4.11 -2.04
N PRO A 22 -13.25 -3.05 -2.08
CA PRO A 22 -12.14 -2.86 -1.14
C PRO A 22 -12.63 -2.60 0.30
N ALA A 23 -13.78 -1.93 0.46
CA ALA A 23 -14.36 -1.66 1.76
C ALA A 23 -14.81 -2.95 2.46
N ALA A 24 -15.50 -3.85 1.76
CA ALA A 24 -15.89 -5.12 2.34
C ALA A 24 -14.67 -6.00 2.68
N ALA A 25 -13.61 -5.99 1.88
CA ALA A 25 -12.37 -6.69 2.18
C ALA A 25 -11.72 -6.19 3.47
N PHE A 26 -11.61 -4.87 3.65
CA PHE A 26 -11.08 -4.29 4.89
C PHE A 26 -11.93 -4.64 6.11
N ILE A 27 -13.26 -4.63 5.98
CA ILE A 27 -14.19 -4.91 7.09
C ILE A 27 -14.20 -6.39 7.47
N LYS A 28 -14.23 -7.29 6.48
CA LYS A 28 -14.33 -8.75 6.69
C LYS A 28 -12.98 -9.40 6.99
N GLY A 29 -11.88 -8.72 6.67
CA GLY A 29 -10.53 -9.24 6.77
C GLY A 29 -10.05 -9.87 5.46
N TYR A 30 -8.74 -9.77 5.23
CA TYR A 30 -8.04 -10.26 4.05
C TYR A 30 -6.58 -10.59 4.38
N ASP A 31 -5.82 -11.11 3.41
CA ASP A 31 -4.39 -11.44 3.58
C ASP A 31 -3.51 -10.18 3.56
N ALA A 32 -3.55 -9.43 4.66
CA ALA A 32 -2.77 -8.23 4.88
C ALA A 32 -2.51 -7.97 6.36
N ALA A 33 -1.56 -7.08 6.64
CA ALA A 33 -1.16 -6.69 8.00
C ALA A 33 -2.25 -5.91 8.75
N ILE A 34 -3.04 -5.10 8.05
CA ILE A 34 -4.08 -4.25 8.65
C ILE A 34 -5.41 -4.51 7.94
N ASP A 35 -6.39 -4.90 8.73
CA ASP A 35 -7.82 -4.91 8.42
C ASP A 35 -8.58 -4.50 9.68
N LEU A 36 -9.92 -4.45 9.64
CA LEU A 36 -10.70 -3.98 10.79
C LEU A 36 -10.54 -4.87 12.04
N GLU A 37 -10.45 -6.19 11.88
CA GLU A 37 -10.33 -7.12 13.00
C GLU A 37 -8.94 -7.04 13.64
N LYS A 38 -7.89 -7.03 12.81
CA LYS A 38 -6.49 -6.89 13.24
C LYS A 38 -6.23 -5.51 13.84
N ALA A 39 -6.82 -4.44 13.29
CA ALA A 39 -6.72 -3.10 13.84
C ALA A 39 -7.31 -3.02 15.26
N ARG A 40 -8.51 -3.59 15.46
CA ARG A 40 -9.17 -3.62 16.77
C ARG A 40 -8.39 -4.43 17.79
N SER A 41 -7.93 -5.63 17.42
CA SER A 41 -7.16 -6.49 18.33
C SER A 41 -5.76 -5.95 18.63
N GLY A 42 -5.12 -5.29 17.67
CA GLY A 42 -3.80 -4.68 17.80
C GLY A 42 -3.77 -3.30 18.47
N GLY A 43 -4.92 -2.69 18.73
CA GLY A 43 -5.01 -1.34 19.31
C GLY A 43 -4.62 -0.23 18.34
N PHE A 44 -4.77 -0.45 17.03
CA PHE A 44 -4.63 0.57 16.00
C PHE A 44 -5.79 1.55 16.10
N ALA A 45 -5.51 2.76 16.57
CA ALA A 45 -6.50 3.81 16.78
C ALA A 45 -6.82 4.59 15.48
N GLY A 46 -5.93 4.48 14.49
CA GLY A 46 -5.98 5.22 13.24
C GLY A 46 -4.56 5.45 12.71
N GLY A 47 -4.46 6.10 11.56
CA GLY A 47 -3.19 6.48 10.97
C GLY A 47 -3.34 7.25 9.68
N PHE A 48 -2.22 7.63 9.09
CA PHE A 48 -2.19 8.12 7.71
C PHE A 48 -2.17 6.95 6.74
N PHE A 49 -3.09 6.98 5.78
CA PHE A 49 -3.25 5.96 4.75
C PHE A 49 -2.60 6.45 3.46
N ALA A 50 -1.48 5.85 3.08
CA ALA A 50 -0.72 6.32 1.93
C ALA A 50 -1.40 5.91 0.61
N ILE A 51 -1.37 6.83 -0.36
CA ILE A 51 -1.59 6.51 -1.76
C ILE A 51 -0.23 6.21 -2.37
N TYR A 52 -0.07 5.02 -2.93
CA TYR A 52 1.17 4.56 -3.55
C TYR A 52 0.91 4.13 -4.99
N VAL A 53 1.61 4.77 -5.92
CA VAL A 53 1.57 4.41 -7.34
C VAL A 53 2.75 3.48 -7.66
N PRO A 54 2.51 2.19 -7.96
CA PRO A 54 3.58 1.31 -8.38
C PRO A 54 4.05 1.68 -9.79
N PRO A 55 5.36 1.57 -10.09
CA PRO A 55 5.87 1.75 -11.44
C PRO A 55 5.36 0.63 -12.37
N MET A 56 5.09 0.96 -13.64
CA MET A 56 4.55 -0.01 -14.62
C MET A 56 5.55 -1.09 -15.01
N GLU A 57 6.84 -0.76 -15.12
CA GLU A 57 7.88 -1.66 -15.60
C GLU A 57 9.06 -1.69 -14.64
N VAL A 58 8.91 -2.42 -13.54
CA VAL A 58 10.03 -2.73 -12.63
C VAL A 58 9.94 -4.19 -12.20
N ASP A 59 11.06 -4.90 -12.32
CA ASP A 59 11.25 -6.18 -11.64
C ASP A 59 11.31 -5.94 -10.13
N THR A 60 10.12 -6.01 -9.51
CA THR A 60 9.93 -5.67 -8.10
C THR A 60 10.68 -6.65 -7.20
N GLU A 61 10.79 -7.91 -7.62
CA GLU A 61 11.47 -8.95 -6.85
C GLU A 61 12.99 -8.76 -6.90
N ALA A 62 13.56 -8.51 -8.08
CA ALA A 62 14.98 -8.19 -8.20
C ALA A 62 15.34 -6.92 -7.41
N ARG A 63 14.47 -5.89 -7.44
CA ARG A 63 14.70 -4.65 -6.70
C ARG A 63 14.60 -4.85 -5.18
N ARG A 64 13.63 -5.64 -4.71
CA ARG A 64 13.52 -6.04 -3.30
C ARG A 64 14.76 -6.80 -2.84
N ALA A 65 15.17 -7.81 -3.60
CA ALA A 65 16.36 -8.61 -3.29
C ALA A 65 17.64 -7.75 -3.22
N ALA A 66 17.76 -6.73 -4.08
CA ALA A 66 18.87 -5.78 -4.04
C ALA A 66 18.84 -4.89 -2.79
N MET A 67 17.65 -4.49 -2.31
CA MET A 67 17.48 -3.66 -1.11
C MET A 67 17.62 -4.44 0.21
N GLU A 68 17.50 -5.77 0.19
CA GLU A 68 17.65 -6.65 1.36
C GLU A 68 19.13 -6.97 1.70
N GLN A 69 20.06 -6.47 0.89
CA GLN A 69 21.49 -6.54 1.20
C GLN A 69 21.84 -5.64 2.40
N SER A 70 22.98 -5.89 3.05
CA SER A 70 23.41 -5.13 4.24
C SER A 70 23.55 -3.62 4.01
N GLY A 71 23.71 -3.21 2.74
CA GLY A 71 23.56 -1.84 2.27
C GLY A 71 23.23 -1.87 0.78
N TYR A 72 22.56 -0.83 0.29
CA TYR A 72 22.23 -0.68 -1.12
C TYR A 72 22.50 0.77 -1.56
N ASP A 73 22.99 0.91 -2.79
CA ASP A 73 23.09 2.19 -3.50
C ASP A 73 22.53 1.95 -4.91
N LEU A 74 21.20 2.08 -5.02
CA LEU A 74 20.46 1.83 -6.25
C LEU A 74 20.10 3.16 -6.90
N PRO A 75 20.18 3.27 -8.23
CA PRO A 75 19.68 4.45 -8.91
C PRO A 75 18.17 4.61 -8.64
N LEU A 76 17.70 5.84 -8.68
CA LEU A 76 16.27 6.10 -8.67
C LEU A 76 15.59 5.37 -9.83
N PRO A 77 14.36 4.85 -9.61
CA PRO A 77 13.59 4.30 -10.71
C PRO A 77 13.25 5.39 -11.73
N PRO A 78 12.90 5.01 -12.97
CA PRO A 78 12.33 5.95 -13.93
C PRO A 78 11.14 6.72 -13.35
N GLU A 79 10.96 7.95 -13.83
CA GLU A 79 9.77 8.73 -13.51
C GLU A 79 8.50 7.99 -13.94
N LEU A 80 7.43 8.15 -13.17
CA LEU A 80 6.14 7.56 -13.49
C LEU A 80 5.51 8.27 -14.69
N ASP A 81 4.84 7.51 -15.56
CA ASP A 81 3.92 8.12 -16.51
C ASP A 81 2.83 8.88 -15.76
N ARG A 82 2.55 10.10 -16.22
CA ARG A 82 1.61 11.00 -15.55
C ARG A 82 0.18 10.46 -15.59
N GLY A 83 -0.26 9.90 -16.71
CA GLY A 83 -1.61 9.36 -16.85
C GLY A 83 -1.84 8.14 -15.96
N HIS A 84 -0.84 7.25 -15.89
CA HIS A 84 -0.80 6.15 -14.93
C HIS A 84 -0.86 6.64 -13.49
N ALA A 85 -0.02 7.61 -13.13
CA ALA A 85 0.03 8.16 -11.78
C ALA A 85 -1.28 8.81 -11.34
N GLU A 86 -1.90 9.61 -12.23
CA GLU A 86 -3.20 10.23 -11.98
C GLU A 86 -4.30 9.17 -11.79
N THR A 87 -4.34 8.16 -12.66
CA THR A 87 -5.36 7.09 -12.60
C THR A 87 -5.29 6.33 -11.28
N VAL A 88 -4.12 5.76 -10.95
CA VAL A 88 -3.94 4.96 -9.73
C VAL A 88 -4.18 5.79 -8.46
N THR A 89 -3.76 7.07 -8.47
CA THR A 89 -4.00 7.97 -7.35
C THR A 89 -5.49 8.15 -7.08
N LEU A 90 -6.27 8.42 -8.13
CA LEU A 90 -7.71 8.62 -8.01
C LEU A 90 -8.45 7.34 -7.63
N GLU A 91 -8.04 6.19 -8.17
CA GLU A 91 -8.63 4.89 -7.83
C GLU A 91 -8.43 4.56 -6.34
N GLN A 92 -7.23 4.78 -5.79
CA GLN A 92 -6.98 4.58 -4.36
C GLN A 92 -7.70 5.61 -3.49
N ALA A 93 -7.77 6.87 -3.92
CA ALA A 93 -8.52 7.91 -3.21
C ALA A 93 -10.01 7.60 -3.16
N ALA A 94 -10.58 6.98 -4.20
CA ALA A 94 -12.00 6.61 -4.29
C ALA A 94 -12.41 5.45 -3.37
N ILE A 95 -11.46 4.80 -2.68
CA ILE A 95 -11.74 3.79 -1.65
C ILE A 95 -12.31 4.44 -0.37
N LEU A 96 -12.02 5.74 -0.15
CA LEU A 96 -12.44 6.52 1.02
C LEU A 96 -13.82 7.18 0.82
#